data_AF-A0A3D5I7D5-F1
#
_entry.id   AF-A0A3D5I7D5-F1
#
_cell.length_a   1.000
_cell.length_b   1.000
_cell.length_c   1.000
_cell.angle_alpha   90.00
_cell.angle_beta   90.00
_cell.angle_gamma   90.00
#
_symmetry.space_group_name_H-M   'P 1'
#
loop_
_entity.id
_entity.type
_entity.pdbx_description
1 polymer ?
#
loop_
_entity_poly.entity_id
_entity_poly.type
_entity_poly.pdbx_seq_one_letter_code
_entity_poly.pdbx_strand_id
1 'polypeptide(L)'
;MRLGIDLGGTKTEAVILGDDGSIIWRKRQPTPQLDYKAIITTISQLITDAADEAGFTGPVGMGIPGSINPSDGTVHGASTQVLNGQNLK
;
A
#
# COMPACT_ATOMS: atom_id res chain seq x y z
N MET A 1 -2.98 1.05 17.49
CA MET A 1 -2.33 0.35 16.35
C MET A 1 -2.71 0.99 15.03
N ARG A 2 -1.80 1.04 14.05
CA ARG A 2 -2.05 1.60 12.70
C ARG A 2 -1.33 0.76 11.65
N LEU A 3 -1.98 0.45 10.52
CA LEU A 3 -1.36 -0.22 9.38
C LEU A 3 -1.00 0.81 8.30
N GLY A 4 0.26 0.85 7.91
CA GLY A 4 0.75 1.61 6.78
C GLY A 4 1.18 0.70 5.65
N ILE A 5 0.77 1.01 4.42
CA ILE A 5 1.27 0.43 3.18
C ILE A 5 2.18 1.45 2.50
N ASP A 6 3.40 1.06 2.16
CA ASP A 6 4.32 1.82 1.32
C ASP A 6 4.44 1.14 -0.04
N LEU A 7 3.79 1.72 -1.06
CA LEU A 7 3.88 1.27 -2.45
C LEU A 7 5.09 1.94 -3.12
N GLY A 8 6.21 1.23 -3.17
CA GLY A 8 7.38 1.66 -3.92
C GLY A 8 7.35 1.23 -5.39
N GLY A 9 8.40 1.62 -6.11
CA GLY A 9 8.67 1.09 -7.46
C GLY A 9 8.94 -0.40 -7.43
N THR A 10 9.87 -0.86 -6.59
CA THR A 10 10.37 -2.25 -6.63
C THR A 10 9.71 -3.16 -5.61
N LYS A 11 9.29 -2.61 -4.47
CA LYS A 11 8.75 -3.35 -3.34
C LYS A 11 7.56 -2.61 -2.77
N THR A 12 6.57 -3.38 -2.33
CA THR A 12 5.44 -2.92 -1.53
C THR A 12 5.59 -3.47 -0.13
N GLU A 13 5.54 -2.62 0.87
CA GLU A 13 5.73 -2.98 2.28
C GLU A 13 4.50 -2.61 3.10
N ALA A 14 4.17 -3.46 4.06
CA ALA A 14 3.09 -3.26 5.01
C ALA A 14 3.66 -3.32 6.43
N VAL A 15 3.32 -2.35 7.28
CA VAL A 15 3.83 -2.25 8.66
C VAL A 15 2.69 -1.90 9.60
N ILE A 16 2.55 -2.69 10.68
CA ILE A 16 1.73 -2.34 11.82
C ILE A 16 2.60 -1.65 12.86
N LEU A 17 2.21 -0.44 13.24
CA LEU A 17 2.81 0.29 14.36
C LEU A 17 1.92 0.22 15.60
N GLY A 18 2.55 -0.02 16.75
CA GLY A 18 1.96 0.16 18.08
C GLY A 18 1.75 1.63 18.40
N ASP A 19 1.03 1.90 19.49
CA ASP A 19 0.71 3.28 19.89
C ASP A 19 1.94 4.05 20.40
N ASP A 20 2.99 3.32 20.82
CA ASP A 20 4.31 3.82 21.17
C ASP A 20 5.25 3.97 19.95
N GLY A 21 4.78 3.65 18.75
CA GLY A 21 5.56 3.67 17.51
C GLY A 21 6.42 2.42 17.28
N SER A 22 6.32 1.38 18.14
CA SER A 22 7.00 0.11 17.91
C SER A 22 6.45 -0.61 16.67
N ILE A 23 7.32 -1.36 15.98
CA ILE A 23 6.88 -2.23 14.87
C ILE A 23 6.35 -3.54 15.45
N ILE A 24 5.06 -3.79 15.29
CA ILE A 24 4.40 -5.02 15.75
C ILE A 24 4.48 -6.11 14.67
N TRP A 25 4.35 -5.71 13.41
CA TRP A 25 4.37 -6.62 12.27
C TRP A 25 4.87 -5.88 11.03
N ARG A 26 5.59 -6.60 10.17
CA ARG A 26 6.08 -6.08 8.89
C ARG A 26 6.13 -7.21 7.86
N LYS A 27 5.62 -6.94 6.65
CA LYS A 27 5.74 -7.84 5.51
C LYS A 27 6.03 -7.06 4.24
N ARG A 28 6.82 -7.64 3.35
CA ARG A 28 7.24 -7.02 2.10
C ARG A 28 7.06 -7.98 0.93
N GLN A 29 6.53 -7.47 -0.17
CA GLN A 29 6.32 -8.20 -1.42
C GLN A 29 6.97 -7.46 -2.60
N PRO A 30 7.37 -8.15 -3.69
CA PRO A 30 7.70 -7.49 -4.94
C PRO A 30 6.52 -6.67 -5.48
N THR A 31 6.79 -5.48 -6.01
CA THR A 31 5.76 -4.71 -6.72
C THR A 31 5.65 -5.21 -8.16
N PRO A 32 4.48 -5.65 -8.64
CA PRO A 32 4.29 -6.02 -10.03
C PRO A 32 4.13 -4.77 -10.90
N GLN A 33 5.25 -4.09 -11.17
CA GLN A 33 5.36 -2.75 -11.76
C GLN A 33 4.63 -2.52 -13.08
N LEU A 34 4.32 -3.61 -13.79
CA LEU A 34 3.75 -3.59 -15.13
C LEU A 34 2.26 -3.95 -15.15
N ASP A 35 1.67 -4.26 -13.99
CA ASP A 35 0.28 -4.69 -13.90
C ASP A 35 -0.40 -4.04 -12.68
N TYR A 36 -1.24 -3.05 -12.97
CA TYR A 36 -2.03 -2.36 -11.97
C TYR A 36 -2.92 -3.31 -11.15
N LYS A 37 -3.58 -4.29 -11.79
CA LYS A 37 -4.46 -5.23 -11.06
C LYS A 37 -3.64 -6.10 -10.13
N ALA A 38 -2.48 -6.56 -10.58
CA ALA A 38 -1.58 -7.31 -9.72
C ALA A 38 -1.09 -6.47 -8.53
N ILE A 39 -0.85 -5.16 -8.69
CA ILE A 39 -0.50 -4.26 -7.58
C ILE A 39 -1.63 -4.21 -6.56
N ILE A 40 -2.88 -4.03 -6.99
CA ILE A 40 -4.04 -4.01 -6.10
C ILE A 40 -4.19 -5.34 -5.35
N THR A 41 -3.99 -6.47 -6.04
CA THR A 41 -4.00 -7.80 -5.41
C THR A 41 -2.90 -7.92 -4.36
N THR A 42 -1.67 -7.47 -4.64
CA THR A 42 -0.58 -7.48 -3.67
C THR A 42 -0.90 -6.66 -2.43
N ILE A 43 -1.47 -5.45 -2.59
CA ILE A 43 -1.87 -4.59 -1.47
C ILE A 43 -2.97 -5.28 -0.65
N SER A 44 -3.98 -5.85 -1.31
CA SER A 44 -5.08 -6.56 -0.66
C SER A 44 -4.56 -7.75 0.15
N GLN A 45 -3.65 -8.54 -0.41
CA GLN A 45 -3.04 -9.68 0.29
C GLN A 45 -2.27 -9.22 1.52
N LEU A 46 -1.49 -8.13 1.43
CA LEU A 46 -0.75 -7.60 2.58
C LEU A 46 -1.67 -7.13 3.71
N ILE A 47 -2.84 -6.59 3.38
CA ILE A 47 -3.86 -6.19 4.38
C ILE A 47 -4.49 -7.44 5.02
N THR A 48 -4.84 -8.45 4.22
CA THR A 48 -5.34 -9.73 4.74
C THR A 48 -4.32 -10.40 5.66
N ASP A 49 -3.05 -10.46 5.24
CA ASP A 49 -1.97 -11.03 6.04
C ASP A 49 -1.80 -10.29 7.38
N ALA A 50 -1.92 -8.96 7.37
CA ALA A 50 -1.87 -8.15 8.58
C ALA A 50 -3.04 -8.45 9.54
N ALA A 51 -4.24 -8.74 9.00
CA ALA A 51 -5.39 -9.14 9.80
C ALA A 51 -5.22 -10.55 10.37
N ASP A 52 -4.80 -11.51 9.55
CA ASP A 52 -4.70 -12.92 9.91
C ASP A 52 -3.51 -13.20 10.84
N GLU A 53 -2.35 -12.58 10.60
CA GLU A 53 -1.12 -12.87 11.33
C GLU A 53 -0.96 -12.00 12.59
N ALA A 54 -1.54 -10.79 12.61
CA ALA A 54 -1.34 -9.82 13.68
C ALA A 54 -2.64 -9.25 14.28
N GLY A 55 -3.81 -9.73 13.85
CA GLY A 55 -5.10 -9.33 14.40
C GLY A 55 -5.50 -7.89 14.08
N PHE A 56 -4.96 -7.29 13.02
CA PHE A 56 -5.24 -5.90 12.68
C PHE A 56 -6.65 -5.72 12.11
N THR A 57 -7.40 -4.77 12.67
CA THR A 57 -8.80 -4.46 12.27
C THR A 57 -9.05 -2.95 12.11
N GLY A 58 -7.98 -2.15 12.10
CA GLY A 58 -8.05 -0.69 12.09
C GLY A 58 -8.00 -0.06 10.69
N PRO A 59 -7.87 1.28 10.61
CA PRO A 59 -7.73 1.99 9.36
C PRO A 59 -6.36 1.76 8.70
N VAL A 60 -6.34 1.66 7.37
CA VAL A 60 -5.13 1.50 6.57
C VAL A 60 -4.74 2.84 5.94
N GLY A 61 -3.51 3.28 6.16
CA GLY A 61 -2.90 4.38 5.43
C GLY A 61 -2.03 3.83 4.30
N MET A 62 -1.96 4.53 3.16
CA MET A 62 -1.12 4.13 2.03
C MET A 62 -0.32 5.32 1.48
N GLY A 63 1.00 5.14 1.39
CA GLY A 63 1.90 5.99 0.61
C GLY A 63 2.09 5.41 -0.78
N ILE A 64 2.07 6.26 -1.80
CA ILE A 64 2.25 5.87 -3.21
C ILE A 64 3.40 6.66 -3.83
N PRO A 65 4.03 6.18 -4.90
CA PRO A 65 5.22 6.80 -5.45
C PRO A 65 4.85 7.86 -6.48
N GLY A 66 3.89 8.73 -6.14
CA GLY A 66 3.25 9.74 -6.99
C GLY A 66 2.26 10.60 -6.19
N SER A 67 1.36 11.31 -6.85
CA SER A 67 0.33 12.14 -6.20
C SER A 67 -1.06 11.84 -6.74
N ILE A 68 -2.07 11.91 -5.87
CA ILE A 68 -3.47 11.72 -6.23
C ILE A 68 -4.08 13.07 -6.62
N ASN A 69 -4.76 13.12 -7.77
CA ASN A 69 -5.59 14.26 -8.14
C ASN A 69 -6.77 14.39 -7.17
N PRO A 70 -6.98 15.55 -6.53
CA PRO A 70 -8.18 15.77 -5.74
C PRO A 70 -9.47 15.73 -6.55
N SER A 71 -9.45 16.09 -7.86
CA SER A 71 -10.68 16.22 -8.66
C SER A 71 -11.26 14.89 -9.14
N ASP A 72 -10.41 13.92 -9.46
CA ASP A 72 -10.84 12.64 -10.07
C ASP A 72 -10.26 11.39 -9.39
N GLY A 73 -9.39 11.57 -8.38
CA GLY A 73 -8.78 10.46 -7.64
C GLY A 73 -7.68 9.70 -8.40
N THR A 74 -7.35 10.11 -9.62
CA THR A 74 -6.33 9.44 -10.42
C THR A 74 -4.92 9.82 -9.99
N VAL A 75 -3.96 8.91 -10.19
CA VAL A 75 -2.56 9.14 -9.84
C VAL A 75 -1.82 9.84 -10.97
N HIS A 76 -0.89 10.73 -10.62
CA HIS A 76 0.04 11.39 -11.56
C HIS A 76 1.46 11.41 -11.03
N GLY A 77 2.41 11.59 -11.96
CA GLY A 77 3.83 11.71 -11.65
C GLY A 77 4.40 10.48 -10.97
N ALA A 78 3.74 9.33 -11.10
CA ALA A 78 4.16 8.11 -10.42
C ALA A 78 5.41 7.53 -11.07
N SER A 79 6.39 7.11 -10.27
CA SER A 79 7.56 6.37 -10.78
C SER A 79 7.18 4.97 -11.26
N THR A 80 6.22 4.32 -10.58
CA THR A 80 5.52 3.12 -11.06
C THR A 80 4.51 3.51 -12.15
N GLN A 81 4.93 3.42 -13.42
CA GLN A 81 4.21 4.05 -14.54
C GLN A 81 2.75 3.60 -14.71
N VAL A 82 2.45 2.32 -14.45
CA VAL A 82 1.08 1.78 -14.60
C VAL A 82 0.07 2.37 -13.62
N LEU A 83 0.51 3.09 -12.59
CA LEU A 83 -0.37 3.82 -11.69
C LEU A 83 -0.90 5.11 -12.32
N ASN A 84 -0.15 5.74 -13.23
CA ASN A 84 -0.56 7.02 -13.81
C ASN A 84 -1.90 6.89 -14.55
N GLY A 85 -2.85 7.76 -14.21
CA GLY A 85 -4.22 7.75 -14.75
C GLY A 85 -5.16 6.72 -14.10
N GLN A 86 -4.67 5.88 -13.17
CA GLN A 86 -5.51 4.93 -12.44
C GLN A 86 -6.07 5.57 -11.18
N ASN A 87 -7.31 5.21 -10.82
CA ASN A 87 -7.92 5.60 -9.56
C ASN A 87 -7.53 4.60 -8.45
N LEU A 88 -7.17 5.10 -7.27
CA LEU A 88 -6.84 4.30 -6.08
C LEU A 88 -7.81 4.53 -4.90
N LYS A 89 -8.85 5.35 -5.10
CA LYS A 89 -9.94 5.61 -4.15
C LYS A 89 -11.18 4.79 -4.46
#